data_AF-G2R5K1-F1
#
_entry.id   AF-G2R5K1-F1
#
_cell.length_a   1.000
_cell.length_b   1.000
_cell.length_c   1.000
_cell.angle_alpha   90.00
_cell.angle_beta   90.00
_cell.angle_gamma   90.00
#
_symmetry.space_group_name_H-M   'P 1'
#
loop_
_entity.id
_entity.type
_entity.pdbx_description
1 polymer ?
#
loop_
_entity_poly.entity_id
_entity_poly.type
_entity_poly.pdbx_seq_one_letter_code
_entity_poly.pdbx_strand_id
1 'polypeptide(L)'
;MSRLPPSPGSGSVSAANPSTSTPSTPASLPSIQLRPGYAVAGRRTHKKSRTGCSTCKARKIKTHTTLAADSTLWEFWRDDVVQMGLACDYIMRAVLAVSALHLAYHRPDRRDFYTESGILLHQKAARSAMRVMAADHKIDKDQAANLFVFSMLTIASSTTASGEPGRPDHLLHTYTHAVDELELALVAQRDPAAPRDVLDAMVWLWEVSDSLVPLLRVPTQEAVAIFAHFCVLLKHHESHWWLQGWADHIMARAHEILDAEHREWIEWPIREIGRMGLPRTGPER
;
A
#
# COMPACT_ATOMS: atom_id res chain seq x y z
N MET A 1 -32.85 6.43 -85.05
CA MET A 1 -33.45 7.78 -84.94
C MET A 1 -32.77 8.44 -83.75
N SER A 2 -31.65 9.14 -83.94
CA SER A 2 -31.57 10.60 -84.23
C SER A 2 -32.05 11.40 -83.00
N ARG A 3 -31.34 12.32 -82.33
CA ARG A 3 -30.10 13.10 -82.53
C ARG A 3 -29.79 13.79 -81.18
N LEU A 4 -28.53 13.86 -80.74
CA LEU A 4 -27.95 14.95 -79.90
C LEU A 4 -28.00 16.28 -80.70
N PRO A 5 -27.77 17.53 -80.16
CA PRO A 5 -26.73 17.96 -79.19
C PRO A 5 -27.17 19.26 -78.39
N PRO A 6 -26.34 20.21 -77.90
CA PRO A 6 -24.86 20.33 -77.90
C PRO A 6 -24.15 20.84 -76.61
N SER A 7 -22.82 20.67 -76.62
CA SER A 7 -21.76 21.34 -75.83
C SER A 7 -21.40 22.73 -76.48
N PRO A 8 -20.37 23.55 -76.11
CA PRO A 8 -18.98 23.23 -75.68
C PRO A 8 -18.41 24.12 -74.53
N GLY A 9 -17.38 23.69 -73.78
CA GLY A 9 -15.94 23.98 -74.01
C GLY A 9 -15.44 24.84 -72.82
N SER A 10 -14.20 24.84 -72.32
CA SER A 10 -12.90 24.24 -72.62
C SER A 10 -11.96 24.72 -71.48
N GLY A 11 -11.00 23.94 -70.98
CA GLY A 11 -9.93 24.53 -70.15
C GLY A 11 -9.12 23.60 -69.25
N SER A 12 -8.00 23.13 -69.80
CA SER A 12 -6.69 22.83 -69.17
C SER A 12 -6.59 22.20 -67.77
N VAL A 13 -5.88 21.06 -67.79
CA VAL A 13 -5.18 20.39 -66.69
C VAL A 13 -4.15 21.31 -66.02
N SER A 14 -4.16 21.35 -64.69
CA SER A 14 -2.97 21.67 -63.87
C SER A 14 -3.04 20.93 -62.54
N ALA A 15 -2.00 20.15 -62.28
CA ALA A 15 -1.75 19.48 -61.02
C ALA A 15 -1.47 20.53 -59.93
N ALA A 16 -2.25 20.47 -58.84
CA ALA A 16 -2.00 21.24 -57.63
C ALA A 16 -1.95 20.29 -56.44
N ASN A 17 -0.84 20.34 -55.72
CA ASN A 17 -0.54 19.61 -54.49
C ASN A 17 -1.63 19.79 -53.41
N PRO A 18 -1.79 18.82 -52.50
CA PRO A 18 -2.71 18.94 -51.37
C PRO A 18 -2.18 20.03 -50.42
N SER A 19 -2.85 21.18 -50.42
CA SER A 19 -2.70 22.21 -49.40
C SER A 19 -3.17 21.67 -48.06
N THR A 20 -2.24 21.61 -47.13
CA THR A 20 -2.34 21.28 -45.71
C THR A 20 -3.45 22.08 -45.05
N SER A 21 -4.64 21.48 -44.88
CA SER A 21 -5.68 22.04 -44.03
C SER A 21 -5.33 21.78 -42.57
N THR A 22 -4.86 22.83 -41.89
CA THR A 22 -4.71 22.89 -40.44
C THR A 22 -6.01 22.50 -39.74
N PRO A 23 -6.02 21.51 -38.83
CA PRO A 23 -7.20 21.26 -38.00
C PRO A 23 -7.35 22.37 -36.97
N SER A 24 -8.52 23.00 -37.03
CA SER A 24 -9.07 23.99 -36.13
C SER A 24 -8.91 23.64 -34.65
N THR A 25 -8.53 24.65 -33.86
CA THR A 25 -8.40 24.64 -32.39
C THR A 25 -9.66 24.07 -31.73
N PRO A 26 -9.56 23.12 -30.79
CA PRO A 26 -10.74 22.59 -30.11
C PRO A 26 -11.37 23.68 -29.23
N ALA A 27 -12.70 23.77 -29.32
CA ALA A 27 -13.53 24.71 -28.58
C ALA A 27 -13.21 24.67 -27.07
N SER A 28 -13.01 25.86 -26.50
CA SER A 28 -12.71 26.08 -25.09
C SER A 28 -13.78 25.42 -24.20
N LEU A 29 -13.34 24.56 -23.27
CA LEU A 29 -14.19 23.97 -22.23
C LEU A 29 -14.88 25.07 -21.41
N PRO A 30 -16.16 24.87 -20.99
CA PRO A 30 -16.88 25.83 -20.16
C PRO A 30 -16.15 26.06 -18.84
N SER A 31 -16.01 27.33 -18.47
CA SER A 31 -15.31 27.76 -17.25
C SER A 31 -16.04 27.25 -16.01
N ILE A 32 -15.42 26.34 -15.26
CA ILE A 32 -15.91 25.89 -13.96
C ILE A 32 -15.91 27.09 -13.00
N GLN A 33 -17.08 27.60 -12.66
CA GLN A 33 -17.25 28.64 -11.64
C GLN A 33 -17.03 28.01 -10.26
N LEU A 34 -15.86 28.24 -9.65
CA LEU A 34 -15.56 27.81 -8.28
C LEU A 34 -16.36 28.65 -7.26
N ARG A 35 -16.86 28.00 -6.21
CA ARG A 35 -17.52 28.65 -5.06
C ARG A 35 -16.57 29.64 -4.35
N PRO A 36 -17.08 30.78 -3.82
CA PRO A 36 -16.29 31.73 -3.04
C PRO A 36 -15.75 31.07 -1.77
N GLY A 37 -14.43 31.07 -1.59
CA GLY A 37 -13.73 30.48 -0.43
C GLY A 37 -12.50 29.64 -0.80
N TYR A 38 -12.45 29.13 -2.03
CA TYR A 38 -11.27 28.44 -2.57
C TYR A 38 -10.46 29.41 -3.41
N ALA A 39 -9.53 30.15 -2.79
CA ALA A 39 -8.54 30.90 -3.57
C ALA A 39 -7.74 29.91 -4.42
N VAL A 40 -7.94 29.94 -5.74
CA VAL A 40 -7.13 29.18 -6.69
C VAL A 40 -5.76 29.85 -6.70
N ALA A 41 -4.88 29.45 -5.78
CA ALA A 41 -3.49 29.83 -5.83
C ALA A 41 -2.97 29.41 -7.22
N GLY A 42 -2.54 30.39 -8.02
CA GLY A 42 -2.13 30.17 -9.41
C GLY A 42 -1.16 29.00 -9.53
N ARG A 43 -1.41 28.13 -10.51
CA ARG A 43 -0.58 26.94 -10.78
C ARG A 43 0.83 27.40 -11.13
N ARG A 44 1.77 27.32 -10.19
CA ARG A 44 3.18 27.68 -10.41
C ARG A 44 3.79 26.71 -11.42
N THR A 45 4.17 27.23 -12.59
CA THR A 45 4.85 26.48 -13.64
C THR A 45 6.28 26.19 -13.22
N HIS A 46 6.75 24.97 -13.48
CA HIS A 46 8.15 24.58 -13.27
C HIS A 46 8.57 23.58 -14.34
N LYS A 47 9.88 23.51 -14.62
CA LYS A 47 10.44 22.54 -15.55
C LYS A 47 10.28 21.13 -14.98
N LYS A 48 9.37 20.33 -15.54
CA LYS A 48 9.19 18.91 -15.18
C LYS A 48 10.39 18.13 -15.71
N SER A 49 11.13 17.45 -14.83
CA SER A 49 12.04 16.37 -15.23
C SER A 49 11.30 15.04 -15.15
N ARG A 50 11.73 14.06 -15.95
CA ARG A 50 11.21 12.68 -15.93
C ARG A 50 11.31 12.05 -14.52
N THR A 51 12.30 12.49 -13.72
CA THR A 51 12.52 12.07 -12.33
C THR A 51 11.88 12.99 -11.28
N GLY A 52 11.19 14.06 -11.71
CA GLY A 52 10.55 15.06 -10.86
C GLY A 52 11.49 16.19 -10.39
N CYS A 53 10.97 17.42 -10.32
CA CYS A 53 11.73 18.57 -9.79
C CYS A 53 11.92 18.48 -8.26
N SER A 54 12.90 19.20 -7.73
CA SER A 54 13.17 19.27 -6.29
C SER A 54 11.95 19.70 -5.47
N THR A 55 11.17 20.65 -5.97
CA THR A 55 9.94 21.13 -5.32
C THR A 55 8.86 20.04 -5.23
N CYS A 56 8.68 19.24 -6.27
CA CYS A 56 7.71 18.13 -6.27
C CYS A 56 8.19 16.98 -5.37
N LYS A 57 9.49 16.69 -5.36
CA LYS A 57 10.10 15.71 -4.44
C LYS A 57 9.93 16.14 -2.98
N ALA A 58 10.18 17.41 -2.66
CA ALA A 58 9.99 17.97 -1.32
C ALA A 58 8.52 17.94 -0.87
N ARG A 59 7.57 18.09 -1.79
CA ARG A 59 6.13 18.04 -1.49
C ARG A 59 5.55 16.63 -1.40
N LYS A 60 6.34 15.58 -1.64
CA LYS A 60 5.94 14.17 -1.59
C LYS A 60 4.63 13.90 -2.36
N ILE A 61 4.54 14.41 -3.59
CA ILE A 61 3.31 14.33 -4.42
C ILE A 61 3.25 13.09 -5.33
N LYS A 62 4.21 12.17 -5.22
CA LYS A 62 4.35 11.01 -6.11
C LYS A 62 3.83 9.75 -5.43
N THR A 63 2.52 9.58 -5.42
CA THR A 63 1.88 8.41 -4.80
C THR A 63 2.18 7.11 -5.53
N HIS A 64 2.33 7.11 -6.86
CA HIS A 64 2.61 5.89 -7.64
C HIS A 64 3.90 5.16 -7.23
N THR A 65 4.93 5.88 -6.76
CA THR A 65 6.19 5.25 -6.32
C THR A 65 6.07 4.56 -4.96
N THR A 66 4.98 4.81 -4.21
CA THR A 66 4.70 4.15 -2.94
C THR A 66 3.68 3.03 -3.07
N LEU A 67 3.04 2.89 -4.23
CA LEU A 67 2.05 1.84 -4.50
C LEU A 67 2.67 0.51 -4.93
N ALA A 68 3.91 0.53 -5.41
CA ALA A 68 4.64 -0.67 -5.80
C ALA A 68 6.15 -0.50 -5.53
N ALA A 69 6.75 -1.51 -4.90
CA ALA A 69 8.19 -1.59 -4.69
C ALA A 69 8.94 -1.79 -6.02
N ASP A 70 8.34 -2.54 -6.95
CA ASP A 70 8.89 -2.74 -8.27
C ASP A 70 8.68 -1.51 -9.17
N SER A 71 9.79 -0.97 -9.67
CA SER A 71 9.82 0.19 -10.57
C SER A 71 9.19 -0.07 -11.94
N THR A 72 9.06 -1.34 -12.37
CA THR A 72 8.41 -1.70 -13.64
C THR A 72 6.93 -1.33 -13.65
N LEU A 73 6.28 -1.36 -12.49
CA LEU A 73 4.85 -1.06 -12.32
C LEU A 73 4.58 0.44 -12.17
N TRP A 74 5.61 1.30 -12.07
CA TRP A 74 5.40 2.73 -11.87
C TRP A 74 4.68 3.39 -13.04
N GLU A 75 4.92 2.95 -14.28
CA GLU A 75 4.25 3.50 -15.46
C GLU A 75 2.78 3.11 -15.48
N PHE A 76 2.46 1.87 -15.12
CA PHE A 76 1.08 1.41 -14.94
C PHE A 76 0.31 2.27 -13.92
N TRP A 77 0.87 2.49 -12.73
CA TRP A 77 0.23 3.30 -11.70
C TRP A 77 0.16 4.80 -12.02
N ARG A 78 1.14 5.32 -12.77
CA ARG A 78 1.25 6.74 -13.14
C ARG A 78 0.35 7.09 -14.33
N ASP A 79 0.30 6.21 -15.31
CA ASP A 79 -0.29 6.48 -16.62
C ASP A 79 -1.58 5.67 -16.79
N ASP A 80 -1.51 4.34 -16.80
CA ASP A 80 -2.66 3.48 -17.12
C ASP A 80 -3.81 3.62 -16.10
N VAL A 81 -3.52 3.50 -14.80
CA VAL A 81 -4.53 3.63 -13.73
C VAL A 81 -5.15 5.03 -13.71
N VAL A 82 -4.38 6.06 -14.07
CA VAL A 82 -4.90 7.44 -14.18
C VAL A 82 -5.80 7.56 -15.40
N GLN A 83 -5.45 6.98 -16.55
CA GLN A 83 -6.33 6.94 -17.73
C GLN A 83 -7.63 6.18 -17.44
N MET A 84 -7.55 5.04 -16.73
CA MET A 84 -8.73 4.31 -16.26
C MET A 84 -9.58 5.19 -15.35
N GLY A 85 -8.98 5.96 -14.44
CA GLY A 85 -9.68 6.94 -13.61
C GLY A 85 -10.38 8.02 -14.42
N LEU A 86 -9.77 8.52 -15.49
CA LEU A 86 -10.38 9.52 -16.36
C LEU A 86 -11.62 8.98 -17.11
N ALA A 87 -11.66 7.67 -17.37
CA ALA A 87 -12.81 7.00 -17.99
C ALA A 87 -13.84 6.46 -16.96
N CYS A 88 -13.43 6.25 -15.71
CA CYS A 88 -14.23 5.57 -14.69
C CYS A 88 -14.26 6.32 -13.36
N ASP A 89 -15.44 6.84 -13.01
CA ASP A 89 -15.68 7.72 -11.87
C ASP A 89 -15.22 7.14 -10.51
N TYR A 90 -15.46 5.85 -10.27
CA TYR A 90 -15.10 5.24 -8.99
C TYR A 90 -13.59 4.96 -8.88
N ILE A 91 -12.91 4.72 -10.01
CA ILE A 91 -11.45 4.61 -10.05
C ILE A 91 -10.81 5.95 -9.72
N MET A 92 -11.29 7.05 -10.32
CA MET A 92 -10.78 8.39 -9.98
C MET A 92 -10.93 8.70 -8.49
N ARG A 93 -12.09 8.39 -7.91
CA ARG A 93 -12.32 8.58 -6.47
C ARG A 93 -11.38 7.74 -5.62
N ALA A 94 -11.07 6.50 -6.03
CA ALA A 94 -10.10 5.65 -5.34
C ALA A 94 -8.66 6.19 -5.45
N VAL A 95 -8.24 6.64 -6.63
CA VAL A 95 -6.92 7.27 -6.84
C VAL A 95 -6.77 8.52 -5.97
N LEU A 96 -7.81 9.36 -5.90
CA LEU A 96 -7.82 10.54 -5.05
C LEU A 96 -7.85 10.19 -3.55
N ALA A 97 -8.53 9.11 -3.17
CA ALA A 97 -8.55 8.62 -1.79
C ALA A 97 -7.14 8.22 -1.33
N VAL A 98 -6.44 7.38 -2.12
CA VAL A 98 -5.04 7.01 -1.86
C VAL A 98 -4.14 8.24 -1.83
N SER A 99 -4.33 9.18 -2.76
CA SER A 99 -3.55 10.43 -2.79
C SER A 99 -3.76 11.28 -1.53
N ALA A 100 -5.00 11.36 -1.03
CA ALA A 100 -5.32 12.06 0.21
C ALA A 100 -4.65 11.38 1.41
N LEU A 101 -4.74 10.05 1.52
CA LEU A 101 -4.11 9.29 2.61
C LEU A 101 -2.57 9.40 2.58
N HIS A 102 -1.97 9.36 1.40
CA HIS A 102 -0.54 9.62 1.22
C HIS A 102 -0.15 11.04 1.70
N LEU A 103 -0.99 12.05 1.43
CA LEU A 103 -0.77 13.40 1.95
C LEU A 103 -0.98 13.48 3.46
N ALA A 104 -1.93 12.72 4.02
CA ALA A 104 -2.14 12.62 5.46
C ALA A 104 -0.89 12.08 6.17
N TYR A 105 -0.26 11.06 5.60
CA TYR A 105 0.98 10.47 6.11
C TYR A 105 2.16 11.45 6.09
N HIS A 106 2.34 12.20 5.00
CA HIS A 106 3.47 13.13 4.88
C HIS A 106 3.22 14.53 5.46
N ARG A 107 2.00 14.84 5.91
CA ARG A 107 1.63 16.15 6.48
C ARG A 107 0.87 16.02 7.79
N PRO A 108 1.57 15.80 8.91
CA PRO A 108 0.95 15.64 10.22
C PRO A 108 0.04 16.82 10.58
N ASP A 109 0.44 18.06 10.24
CA ASP A 109 -0.33 19.30 10.51
C ASP A 109 -1.76 19.31 9.93
N ARG A 110 -2.04 18.49 8.90
CA ARG A 110 -3.34 18.43 8.22
C ARG A 110 -3.86 17.00 8.07
N ARG A 111 -3.32 16.07 8.87
CA ARG A 111 -3.60 14.64 8.76
C ARG A 111 -5.10 14.35 8.81
N ASP A 112 -5.79 14.84 9.83
CA ASP A 112 -7.22 14.55 10.04
C ASP A 112 -8.08 14.96 8.85
N PHE A 113 -7.84 16.15 8.30
CA PHE A 113 -8.53 16.64 7.12
C PHE A 113 -8.35 15.72 5.90
N TYR A 114 -7.11 15.27 5.67
CA TYR A 114 -6.79 14.41 4.53
C TYR A 114 -7.27 12.96 4.75
N THR A 115 -7.22 12.46 5.98
CA THR A 115 -7.76 11.14 6.35
C THR A 115 -9.27 11.10 6.15
N GLU A 116 -10.01 12.07 6.67
CA GLU A 116 -11.46 12.17 6.50
C GLU A 116 -11.83 12.27 5.01
N SER A 117 -11.10 13.12 4.26
CA SER A 117 -11.29 13.26 2.82
C SER A 117 -11.04 11.94 2.07
N GLY A 118 -9.98 11.21 2.44
CA GLY A 118 -9.62 9.91 1.86
C GLY A 118 -10.69 8.85 2.09
N ILE A 119 -11.13 8.69 3.35
CA ILE A 119 -12.20 7.76 3.75
C ILE A 119 -13.48 8.07 2.97
N LEU A 120 -13.89 9.34 2.92
CA LEU A 120 -15.13 9.74 2.26
C LEU A 120 -15.09 9.48 0.74
N LEU A 121 -13.96 9.74 0.08
CA LEU A 121 -13.77 9.43 -1.33
C LEU A 121 -13.82 7.92 -1.59
N HIS A 122 -13.15 7.13 -0.75
CA HIS A 122 -13.16 5.68 -0.84
C HIS A 122 -14.57 5.09 -0.65
N GLN A 123 -15.31 5.53 0.37
CA GLN A 123 -16.70 5.08 0.60
C GLN A 123 -17.63 5.39 -0.57
N LYS A 124 -17.45 6.55 -1.24
CA LYS A 124 -18.21 6.90 -2.45
C LYS A 124 -17.82 6.02 -3.64
N ALA A 125 -16.53 5.70 -3.77
CA ALA A 125 -16.04 4.78 -4.79
C ALA A 125 -16.58 3.35 -4.57
N ALA A 126 -16.47 2.82 -3.35
CA ALA A 126 -16.94 1.49 -2.97
C ALA A 126 -18.43 1.30 -3.26
N ARG A 127 -19.28 2.26 -2.88
CA ARG A 127 -20.71 2.22 -3.24
C ARG A 127 -20.97 2.15 -4.73
N SER A 128 -20.14 2.83 -5.53
CA SER A 128 -20.29 2.84 -6.99
C SER A 128 -19.84 1.51 -7.59
N ALA A 129 -18.72 0.96 -7.11
CA ALA A 129 -18.22 -0.36 -7.51
C ALA A 129 -19.20 -1.49 -7.14
N MET A 130 -19.77 -1.46 -5.94
CA MET A 130 -20.77 -2.42 -5.49
C MET A 130 -22.03 -2.43 -6.38
N ARG A 131 -22.44 -1.26 -6.90
CA ARG A 131 -23.57 -1.18 -7.85
C ARG A 131 -23.26 -1.85 -9.18
N VAL A 132 -22.00 -1.78 -9.64
CA VAL A 132 -21.56 -2.49 -10.85
C VAL A 132 -21.60 -4.00 -10.61
N MET A 133 -21.12 -4.46 -9.46
CA MET A 133 -21.13 -5.90 -9.10
C MET A 133 -22.54 -6.46 -8.89
N ALA A 134 -23.46 -5.65 -8.36
CA ALA A 134 -24.84 -6.04 -8.08
C ALA A 134 -25.79 -5.88 -9.28
N ALA A 135 -25.28 -5.40 -10.42
CA ALA A 135 -26.11 -5.22 -11.60
C ALA A 135 -26.39 -6.57 -12.27
N ASP A 136 -27.61 -6.75 -12.78
CA ASP A 136 -28.10 -8.01 -13.35
C ASP A 136 -27.51 -8.35 -14.74
N HIS A 137 -26.46 -7.64 -15.15
CA HIS A 137 -25.77 -7.84 -16.43
C HIS A 137 -24.41 -8.53 -16.21
N LYS A 138 -23.96 -9.27 -17.23
CA LYS A 138 -22.65 -9.92 -17.19
C LYS A 138 -21.55 -8.86 -17.19
N ILE A 139 -20.67 -8.92 -16.19
CA ILE A 139 -19.47 -8.09 -16.10
C ILE A 139 -18.57 -8.36 -17.32
N ASP A 140 -18.29 -7.31 -18.09
CA ASP A 140 -17.36 -7.38 -19.23
C ASP A 140 -15.89 -7.29 -18.77
N LYS A 141 -14.95 -7.42 -19.72
CA LYS A 141 -13.52 -7.40 -19.43
C LYS A 141 -13.04 -6.07 -18.86
N ASP A 142 -13.61 -4.96 -19.30
CA ASP A 142 -13.19 -3.62 -18.88
C ASP A 142 -13.72 -3.32 -17.48
N GLN A 143 -14.96 -3.71 -17.18
CA GLN A 143 -15.53 -3.65 -15.83
C GLN A 143 -14.76 -4.54 -14.85
N ALA A 144 -14.39 -5.76 -15.26
CA ALA A 144 -13.56 -6.64 -14.44
C ALA A 144 -12.18 -6.04 -14.15
N ALA A 145 -11.53 -5.45 -15.17
CA ALA A 145 -10.25 -4.76 -15.00
C ALA A 145 -10.36 -3.56 -14.06
N ASN A 146 -11.42 -2.75 -14.18
CA ASN A 146 -11.67 -1.62 -13.27
C ASN A 146 -11.91 -2.11 -11.84
N LEU A 147 -12.76 -3.12 -11.62
CA LEU A 147 -13.00 -3.68 -10.29
C LEU A 147 -11.73 -4.25 -9.65
N PHE A 148 -10.88 -4.89 -10.45
CA PHE A 148 -9.58 -5.38 -10.00
C PHE A 148 -8.66 -4.24 -9.54
N VAL A 149 -8.48 -3.19 -10.36
CA VAL A 149 -7.68 -2.01 -9.99
C VAL A 149 -8.27 -1.29 -8.77
N PHE A 150 -9.59 -1.21 -8.67
CA PHE A 150 -10.26 -0.66 -7.49
C PHE A 150 -9.95 -1.45 -6.21
N SER A 151 -9.95 -2.79 -6.28
CA SER A 151 -9.54 -3.65 -5.16
C SER A 151 -8.10 -3.35 -4.73
N MET A 152 -7.17 -3.27 -5.69
CA MET A 152 -5.77 -2.95 -5.38
C MET A 152 -5.60 -1.58 -4.71
N LEU A 153 -6.31 -0.56 -5.20
CA LEU A 153 -6.31 0.79 -4.60
C LEU A 153 -6.95 0.81 -3.20
N THR A 154 -7.92 -0.07 -2.95
CA THR A 154 -8.55 -0.25 -1.63
C THR A 154 -7.55 -0.82 -0.62
N ILE A 155 -6.80 -1.85 -1.02
CA ILE A 155 -5.73 -2.45 -0.21
C ILE A 155 -4.62 -1.43 0.08
N ALA A 156 -4.23 -0.63 -0.91
CA ALA A 156 -3.24 0.43 -0.69
C ALA A 156 -3.76 1.57 0.22
N SER A 157 -5.07 1.77 0.30
CA SER A 157 -5.69 2.77 1.18
C SER A 157 -5.73 2.30 2.64
N SER A 158 -5.94 1.00 2.90
CA SER A 158 -5.92 0.48 4.27
C SER A 158 -4.54 0.55 4.90
N THR A 159 -3.49 0.18 4.16
CA THR A 159 -2.10 0.24 4.66
C THR A 159 -1.60 1.66 4.91
N THR A 160 -2.06 2.64 4.13
CA THR A 160 -1.70 4.06 4.34
C THR A 160 -2.52 4.74 5.43
N ALA A 161 -3.75 4.28 5.71
CA ALA A 161 -4.56 4.74 6.85
C ALA A 161 -3.99 4.25 8.20
N SER A 162 -3.33 3.08 8.22
CA SER A 162 -2.63 2.53 9.39
C SER A 162 -1.32 3.27 9.74
N GLY A 163 -0.93 4.30 8.99
CA GLY A 163 0.31 5.04 9.23
C GLY A 163 0.17 6.18 10.23
N GLU A 164 0.34 5.90 11.53
CA GLU A 164 1.21 6.65 12.47
C GLU A 164 1.58 5.70 13.63
N PRO A 165 2.84 5.22 13.73
CA PRO A 165 3.36 4.56 14.91
C PRO A 165 3.50 5.60 16.03
N GLY A 166 2.42 5.84 16.79
CA GLY A 166 2.47 6.81 17.90
C GLY A 166 1.14 7.26 18.52
N ARG A 167 -0.02 6.94 17.94
CA ARG A 167 -1.31 7.20 18.62
C ARG A 167 -1.57 6.06 19.62
N PRO A 168 -1.88 6.33 20.91
CA PRO A 168 -2.03 5.28 21.94
C PRO A 168 -3.05 4.20 21.55
N ASP A 169 -4.16 4.57 20.92
CA ASP A 169 -5.18 3.63 20.44
C ASP A 169 -4.65 2.68 19.34
N HIS A 170 -3.74 3.18 18.50
CA HIS A 170 -3.13 2.41 17.40
C HIS A 170 -1.97 1.54 17.89
N LEU A 171 -1.18 2.04 18.85
CA LEU A 171 -0.13 1.25 19.49
C LEU A 171 -0.74 0.07 20.24
N LEU A 172 -1.83 0.31 21.00
CA LEU A 172 -2.57 -0.75 21.66
C LEU A 172 -3.07 -1.78 20.64
N HIS A 173 -3.75 -1.35 19.57
CA HIS A 173 -4.19 -2.26 18.51
C HIS A 173 -3.03 -3.03 17.86
N THR A 174 -1.89 -2.38 17.64
CA THR A 174 -0.68 -3.01 17.07
C THR A 174 -0.14 -4.09 17.99
N TYR A 175 -0.05 -3.81 19.29
CA TYR A 175 0.41 -4.77 20.29
C TYR A 175 -0.59 -5.90 20.49
N THR A 176 -1.89 -5.61 20.60
CA THR A 176 -2.95 -6.63 20.72
C THR A 176 -2.91 -7.58 19.54
N HIS A 177 -2.88 -7.05 18.31
CA HIS A 177 -2.76 -7.87 17.11
C HIS A 177 -1.49 -8.73 17.10
N ALA A 178 -0.33 -8.15 17.44
CA ALA A 178 0.92 -8.90 17.48
C ALA A 178 0.90 -10.02 18.54
N VAL A 179 0.27 -9.79 19.68
CA VAL A 179 0.08 -10.78 20.75
C VAL A 179 -0.89 -11.87 20.30
N ASP A 180 -2.04 -11.54 19.73
CA ASP A 180 -3.04 -12.51 19.27
C ASP A 180 -2.44 -13.48 18.24
N GLU A 181 -1.73 -12.95 17.25
CA GLU A 181 -1.03 -13.76 16.24
C GLU A 181 0.09 -14.63 16.86
N LEU A 182 0.76 -14.10 17.90
CA LEU A 182 1.82 -14.85 18.58
C LEU A 182 1.25 -16.00 19.43
N GLU A 183 0.14 -15.75 20.12
CA GLU A 183 -0.59 -16.77 20.85
C GLU A 183 -1.07 -17.87 19.91
N LEU A 184 -1.60 -17.51 18.75
CA LEU A 184 -2.00 -18.48 17.73
C LEU A 184 -0.82 -19.36 17.29
N ALA A 185 0.33 -18.75 17.00
CA ALA A 185 1.54 -19.47 16.62
C ALA A 185 2.07 -20.39 17.74
N LEU A 186 2.06 -19.92 18.99
CA LEU A 186 2.47 -20.71 20.16
C LEU A 186 1.50 -21.87 20.45
N VAL A 187 0.19 -21.66 20.27
CA VAL A 187 -0.82 -22.72 20.41
C VAL A 187 -0.64 -23.77 19.32
N ALA A 188 -0.41 -23.35 18.07
CA ALA A 188 -0.13 -24.28 16.98
C ALA A 188 1.12 -25.13 17.27
N GLN A 189 2.16 -24.55 17.86
CA GLN A 189 3.37 -25.31 18.26
C GLN A 189 3.16 -26.31 19.41
N ARG A 190 2.11 -26.13 20.22
CA ARG A 190 1.78 -27.07 21.32
C ARG A 190 1.20 -28.39 20.81
N ASP A 191 0.66 -28.43 19.58
CA ASP A 191 0.20 -29.68 18.98
C ASP A 191 1.41 -30.52 18.50
N PRO A 192 1.67 -31.69 19.10
CA PRO A 192 2.75 -32.55 18.66
C PRO A 192 2.56 -33.15 17.25
N ALA A 193 1.33 -33.15 16.73
CA ALA A 193 1.00 -33.70 15.41
C ALA A 193 1.08 -32.66 14.27
N ALA A 194 1.16 -31.37 14.59
CA ALA A 194 1.27 -30.32 13.57
C ALA A 194 2.66 -30.36 12.88
N PRO A 195 2.72 -30.23 11.55
CA PRO A 195 3.99 -30.03 10.86
C PRO A 195 4.65 -28.74 11.38
N ARG A 196 5.94 -28.82 11.72
CA ARG A 196 6.71 -27.67 12.22
C ARG A 196 7.70 -27.25 11.15
N ASP A 197 7.34 -26.26 10.35
CA ASP A 197 8.27 -25.61 9.42
C ASP A 197 8.80 -24.32 10.05
N VAL A 198 10.07 -23.98 9.79
CA VAL A 198 10.62 -22.66 10.14
C VAL A 198 9.82 -21.54 9.47
N LEU A 199 9.22 -21.83 8.31
CA LEU A 199 8.34 -20.90 7.61
C LEU A 199 7.14 -20.50 8.47
N ASP A 200 6.60 -21.38 9.32
CA ASP A 200 5.45 -21.07 10.18
C ASP A 200 5.80 -20.00 11.23
N ALA A 201 7.03 -20.04 11.78
CA ALA A 201 7.53 -18.97 12.64
C ALA A 201 7.75 -17.67 11.85
N MET A 202 8.16 -17.76 10.59
CA MET A 202 8.34 -16.58 9.73
C MET A 202 7.01 -15.96 9.29
N VAL A 203 5.91 -16.71 9.23
CA VAL A 203 4.55 -16.18 8.96
C VAL A 203 4.17 -15.15 10.01
N TRP A 204 4.41 -15.42 11.31
CA TRP A 204 4.18 -14.42 12.36
C TRP A 204 4.99 -13.15 12.11
N LEU A 205 6.29 -13.29 11.83
CA LEU A 205 7.18 -12.16 11.60
C LEU A 205 6.76 -11.35 10.37
N TRP A 206 6.28 -12.03 9.32
CA TRP A 206 5.73 -11.42 8.12
C TRP A 206 4.47 -10.58 8.45
N GLU A 207 3.53 -11.14 9.20
CA GLU A 207 2.24 -10.53 9.51
C GLU A 207 2.38 -9.25 10.37
N VAL A 208 3.35 -9.25 11.30
CA VAL A 208 3.62 -8.10 12.17
C VAL A 208 4.72 -7.18 11.62
N SER A 209 5.29 -7.49 10.44
CA SER A 209 6.47 -6.78 9.92
C SER A 209 6.21 -5.30 9.65
N ASP A 210 5.07 -4.96 9.09
CA ASP A 210 4.74 -3.59 8.70
C ASP A 210 4.36 -2.71 9.90
N SER A 211 4.02 -3.31 11.06
CA SER A 211 3.47 -2.62 12.23
C SER A 211 4.40 -2.65 13.45
N LEU A 212 4.97 -3.81 13.81
CA LEU A 212 5.82 -3.99 14.98
C LEU A 212 7.30 -3.68 14.71
N VAL A 213 7.83 -4.04 13.54
CA VAL A 213 9.27 -3.84 13.23
C VAL A 213 9.68 -2.36 13.22
N PRO A 214 8.86 -1.39 12.77
CA PRO A 214 9.17 0.02 12.94
C PRO A 214 9.37 0.43 14.41
N LEU A 215 8.63 -0.16 15.34
CA LEU A 215 8.74 0.08 16.79
C LEU A 215 10.02 -0.54 17.38
N LEU A 216 10.56 -1.59 16.77
CA LEU A 216 11.84 -2.18 17.18
C LEU A 216 13.06 -1.35 16.74
N ARG A 217 12.91 -0.44 15.77
CA ARG A 217 14.00 0.48 15.35
C ARG A 217 14.31 1.53 16.42
N VAL A 218 13.30 1.96 17.18
CA VAL A 218 13.44 2.79 18.37
C VAL A 218 12.69 2.05 19.49
N PRO A 219 13.36 1.06 20.12
CA PRO A 219 12.69 0.02 20.87
C PRO A 219 11.86 0.58 22.03
N THR A 220 10.54 0.39 21.94
CA THR A 220 9.64 0.53 23.08
C THR A 220 9.70 -0.71 23.97
N GLN A 221 9.34 -0.56 25.24
CA GLN A 221 9.41 -1.66 26.20
C GLN A 221 8.46 -2.81 25.79
N GLU A 222 7.25 -2.46 25.35
CA GLU A 222 6.22 -3.42 24.96
C GLU A 222 6.58 -4.16 23.66
N ALA A 223 7.13 -3.45 22.66
CA ALA A 223 7.55 -4.08 21.41
C ALA A 223 8.68 -5.09 21.64
N VAL A 224 9.65 -4.75 22.49
CA VAL A 224 10.76 -5.65 22.85
C VAL A 224 10.24 -6.85 23.65
N ALA A 225 9.30 -6.64 24.58
CA ALA A 225 8.70 -7.73 25.34
C ALA A 225 7.95 -8.72 24.43
N ILE A 226 7.15 -8.23 23.47
CA ILE A 226 6.45 -9.08 22.49
C ILE A 226 7.47 -9.83 21.61
N PHE A 227 8.51 -9.16 21.12
CA PHE A 227 9.53 -9.79 20.30
C PHE A 227 10.37 -10.83 21.07
N ALA A 228 10.53 -10.67 22.38
CA ALA A 228 11.15 -11.69 23.22
C ALA A 228 10.31 -12.98 23.25
N HIS A 229 8.98 -12.89 23.28
CA HIS A 229 8.12 -14.08 23.22
C HIS A 229 8.22 -14.82 21.88
N PHE A 230 8.40 -14.09 20.77
CA PHE A 230 8.70 -14.68 19.47
C PHE A 230 9.99 -15.52 19.46
N CYS A 231 10.98 -15.19 20.29
CA CYS A 231 12.22 -15.96 20.39
C CYS A 231 12.00 -17.42 20.84
N VAL A 232 10.89 -17.70 21.54
CA VAL A 232 10.49 -19.08 21.89
C VAL A 232 10.20 -19.89 20.63
N LEU A 233 9.50 -19.30 19.64
CA LEU A 233 9.26 -19.95 18.34
C LEU A 233 10.58 -20.21 17.61
N LEU A 234 11.50 -19.23 17.61
CA LEU A 234 12.82 -19.37 17.00
C LEU A 234 13.65 -20.48 17.61
N LYS A 235 13.57 -20.66 18.95
CA LYS A 235 14.37 -21.67 19.66
C LYS A 235 14.11 -23.08 19.15
N HIS A 236 12.88 -23.38 18.74
CA HIS A 236 12.52 -24.67 18.16
C HIS A 236 13.17 -24.97 16.80
N HIS A 237 13.67 -23.94 16.11
CA HIS A 237 14.25 -24.06 14.77
C HIS A 237 15.78 -23.90 14.75
N GLU A 238 16.46 -23.90 15.90
CA GLU A 238 17.93 -23.85 16.02
C GLU A 238 18.65 -25.09 15.45
N SER A 239 17.92 -26.14 15.06
CA SER A 239 18.47 -27.23 14.25
C SER A 239 18.98 -26.76 12.89
N HIS A 240 18.52 -25.61 12.41
CA HIS A 240 19.07 -24.95 11.23
C HIS A 240 20.34 -24.20 11.61
N TRP A 241 21.45 -24.52 10.94
CA TRP A 241 22.77 -23.96 11.22
C TRP A 241 22.81 -22.42 11.25
N TRP A 242 21.95 -21.75 10.49
CA TRP A 242 21.89 -20.29 10.40
C TRP A 242 21.05 -19.62 11.51
N LEU A 243 20.18 -20.38 12.19
CA LEU A 243 19.38 -19.91 13.34
C LEU A 243 20.01 -20.24 14.70
N GLN A 244 21.08 -21.03 14.71
CA GLN A 244 21.73 -21.48 15.92
C GLN A 244 22.17 -20.29 16.80
N GLY A 245 21.67 -20.23 18.04
CA GLY A 245 22.01 -19.20 19.03
C GLY A 245 21.31 -17.85 18.85
N TRP A 246 20.41 -17.70 17.85
CA TRP A 246 19.68 -16.46 17.64
C TRP A 246 18.71 -16.15 18.77
N ALA A 247 17.97 -17.16 19.24
CA ALA A 247 17.00 -16.97 20.31
C ALA A 247 17.69 -16.51 21.60
N ASP A 248 18.83 -17.12 21.96
CA ASP A 248 19.61 -16.73 23.13
C ASP A 248 20.21 -15.32 22.99
N HIS A 249 20.77 -14.98 21.82
CA HIS A 249 21.36 -13.67 21.56
C HIS A 249 20.32 -12.54 21.60
N ILE A 250 19.18 -12.74 20.94
CA ILE A 250 18.09 -11.75 20.92
C ILE A 250 17.51 -11.61 22.32
N MET A 251 17.32 -12.71 23.06
CA MET A 251 16.78 -12.67 24.42
C MET A 251 17.71 -11.90 25.37
N ALA A 252 19.03 -12.13 25.28
CA ALA A 252 20.01 -11.36 26.05
C ALA A 252 19.92 -9.87 25.73
N ARG A 253 19.81 -9.51 24.45
CA ARG A 253 19.69 -8.11 24.02
C ARG A 253 18.38 -7.47 24.45
N ALA A 254 17.27 -8.21 24.41
CA ALA A 254 15.97 -7.76 24.91
C ALA A 254 16.07 -7.42 26.41
N HIS A 255 16.68 -8.30 27.20
CA HIS A 255 16.86 -8.08 28.64
C HIS A 255 17.72 -6.83 28.97
N GLU A 256 18.68 -6.47 28.12
CA GLU A 256 19.47 -5.24 28.27
C GLU A 256 18.64 -3.97 28.01
N ILE A 257 17.71 -4.03 27.07
CA ILE A 257 16.88 -2.89 26.66
C ILE A 257 15.69 -2.68 27.61
N LEU A 258 15.17 -3.77 28.18
CA LEU A 258 14.03 -3.73 29.08
C LEU A 258 14.40 -3.15 30.46
N ASP A 259 13.50 -2.34 30.99
CA ASP A 259 13.56 -1.84 32.37
C ASP A 259 13.20 -2.94 33.40
N ALA A 260 13.24 -2.60 34.69
CA ALA A 260 12.99 -3.56 35.75
C ALA A 260 11.57 -4.14 35.73
N GLU A 261 10.57 -3.35 35.36
CA GLU A 261 9.17 -3.77 35.33
C GLU A 261 8.91 -4.74 34.17
N HIS A 262 9.36 -4.39 32.97
CA HIS A 262 9.10 -5.18 31.77
C HIS A 262 9.97 -6.44 31.66
N ARG A 263 11.07 -6.52 32.42
CA ARG A 263 11.85 -7.77 32.57
C ARG A 263 11.03 -8.89 33.19
N GLU A 264 10.12 -8.57 34.10
CA GLU A 264 9.21 -9.56 34.70
C GLU A 264 8.29 -10.17 33.64
N TRP A 265 7.95 -9.41 32.59
CA TRP A 265 7.04 -9.88 31.52
C TRP A 265 7.70 -10.94 30.62
N ILE A 266 9.03 -10.97 30.55
CA ILE A 266 9.78 -11.93 29.72
C ILE A 266 10.39 -13.09 30.52
N GLU A 267 10.03 -13.26 31.79
CA GLU A 267 10.51 -14.37 32.62
C GLU A 267 10.07 -15.73 32.04
N TRP A 268 8.84 -15.83 31.54
CA TRP A 268 8.33 -17.05 30.92
C TRP A 268 9.14 -17.45 29.66
N PRO A 269 9.33 -16.58 28.66
CA PRO A 269 10.19 -16.88 27.50
C PRO A 269 11.61 -17.32 27.88
N ILE A 270 12.26 -16.65 28.85
CA ILE A 270 13.60 -17.01 29.31
C ILE A 270 13.63 -18.43 29.87
N ARG A 271 12.64 -18.76 30.72
CA ARG A 271 12.54 -20.09 31.32
C ARG A 271 12.27 -21.17 30.26
N GLU A 272 11.43 -20.86 29.27
CA GLU A 272 11.06 -21.80 28.20
C GLU A 272 12.25 -22.08 27.27
N ILE A 273 12.97 -21.04 26.84
CA ILE A 273 14.21 -21.17 26.06
C ILE A 273 15.27 -21.96 26.85
N GLY A 274 15.42 -21.69 28.14
CA GLY A 274 16.36 -22.40 29.01
C GLY A 274 16.04 -23.90 29.14
N ARG A 275 14.75 -24.28 29.17
CA ARG A 275 14.34 -25.70 29.16
C ARG A 275 14.72 -26.41 27.86
N MET A 276 14.68 -25.69 26.73
CA MET A 276 15.05 -26.23 25.42
C MET A 276 16.57 -26.31 25.21
N GLY A 277 17.34 -25.45 25.89
CA GLY A 277 18.80 -25.40 25.84
C GLY A 277 19.53 -26.35 26.79
N LEU A 278 18.84 -26.97 27.75
CA LEU A 278 19.44 -27.98 28.62
C LEU A 278 19.68 -29.28 27.82
N PRO A 279 20.93 -29.79 27.75
CA PRO A 279 21.14 -31.14 27.26
C PRO A 279 20.35 -32.11 28.14
N ARG A 280 19.59 -33.02 27.52
CA ARG A 280 18.99 -34.16 28.22
C ARG A 280 20.12 -35.00 28.81
N THR A 281 20.55 -34.67 30.02
CA THR A 281 21.42 -35.54 30.82
C THR A 281 20.55 -36.70 31.31
N GLY A 282 20.46 -37.75 30.50
CA GLY A 282 20.08 -39.09 30.95
C GLY A 282 21.35 -39.94 31.05
N PRO A 283 21.48 -40.81 32.08
CA PRO A 283 22.70 -41.56 32.31
C PRO A 283 22.78 -42.73 31.33
N GLU A 284 23.84 -42.80 30.53
CA GLU A 284 24.23 -44.07 29.90
C GLU A 284 24.92 -44.94 30.96
N ARG A 285 24.24 -46.03 31.33
CA ARG A 285 24.84 -47.24 31.88
C ARG A 285 24.29 -48.43 31.10
#